data_AF-Q6Y247-F1
#
_entry.id   AF-Q6Y247-F1
#
_cell.length_a   1.000
_cell.length_b   1.000
_cell.length_c   1.000
_cell.angle_alpha   90.00
_cell.angle_beta   90.00
_cell.angle_gamma   90.00
#
_symmetry.space_group_name_H-M   'P 1'
#
loop_
_entity.id
_entity.type
_entity.pdbx_description
1 polymer ?
#
loop_
_entity_poly.entity_id
_entity_poly.type
_entity_poly.pdbx_seq_one_letter_code
_entity_poly.pdbx_strand_id
1 'polypeptide(L)'
;HEGDISVEKQLFGEAIKQPGVTFIAAKFDGILGMAYPRISVDGVAPVFDNIMSQKKVEKNVFSFYLNRNPDTEPGGELLLGGTDPKYYTGDFNYVNITRQAYWQIHMDGMAVGTQLSLCTSGCEAIVDSGTSLITGPSAEVRSLQKAIGATPLI
;
A
#
# COMPACT_ATOMS: atom_id res chain seq x y z
N HIS A 1 19.72 8.44 9.63
CA HIS A 1 19.88 9.79 9.07
C HIS A 1 20.36 9.62 7.64
N GLU A 2 19.44 9.38 6.71
CA GLU A 2 19.74 9.52 5.28
C GLU A 2 19.18 10.87 4.85
N GLY A 3 19.99 11.64 4.12
CA GLY A 3 19.73 13.04 3.81
C GLY A 3 18.55 13.24 2.86
N ASP A 4 18.18 14.50 2.66
CA ASP A 4 17.07 14.88 1.79
C ASP A 4 17.30 14.39 0.33
N ILE A 5 16.32 13.68 -0.22
CA ILE A 5 16.31 13.26 -1.63
C ILE A 5 15.64 14.35 -2.47
N SER A 6 16.38 14.90 -3.44
CA SER A 6 15.82 15.78 -4.46
C SER A 6 15.69 15.04 -5.79
N VAL A 7 14.47 15.01 -6.33
CA VAL A 7 14.13 14.38 -7.62
C VAL A 7 13.97 15.47 -8.66
N GLU A 8 14.81 15.44 -9.69
CA GLU A 8 14.79 16.46 -10.72
C GLU A 8 13.73 16.14 -11.79
N LYS A 9 13.09 17.19 -12.33
CA LYS A 9 12.15 17.10 -13.47
C LYS A 9 10.99 16.11 -13.26
N GLN A 10 10.54 15.94 -12.02
CA GLN A 10 9.33 15.18 -11.72
C GLN A 10 8.10 15.92 -12.27
N LEU A 11 7.37 15.28 -13.18
CA LEU A 11 6.06 15.75 -13.59
C LEU A 11 5.00 15.33 -12.55
N PHE A 12 4.13 16.24 -12.17
CA PHE A 12 3.01 15.97 -11.27
C PHE A 12 1.78 16.74 -11.74
N GLY A 13 0.59 16.33 -11.28
CA GLY A 13 -0.67 16.99 -11.60
C GLY A 13 -0.99 18.11 -10.62
N GLU A 14 -1.40 19.26 -11.16
CA GLU A 14 -2.03 20.32 -10.37
C GLU A 14 -3.56 20.11 -10.36
N ALA A 15 -4.12 19.78 -9.20
CA ALA A 15 -5.55 19.52 -9.07
C ALA A 15 -6.35 20.84 -9.02
N ILE A 16 -7.06 21.17 -10.10
CA ILE A 16 -7.88 22.39 -10.20
C ILE A 16 -9.33 22.21 -9.71
N LYS A 17 -9.81 20.97 -9.63
CA LYS A 17 -11.16 20.60 -9.18
C LYS A 17 -11.13 19.23 -8.51
N GLN A 18 -11.69 19.14 -7.29
CA GLN A 18 -11.79 17.90 -6.52
C GLN A 18 -13.23 17.76 -6.00
N PRO A 19 -14.15 17.19 -6.79
CA PRO A 19 -15.55 17.04 -6.37
C PRO A 19 -15.71 15.96 -5.28
N GLY A 20 -16.70 16.14 -4.42
CA GLY A 20 -17.06 15.17 -3.37
C GLY A 20 -16.50 15.49 -1.98
N VAL A 21 -16.89 14.71 -0.98
CA VAL A 21 -16.53 14.94 0.43
C VAL A 21 -15.23 14.26 0.84
N THR A 22 -14.72 13.33 0.04
CA THR A 22 -13.55 12.50 0.39
C THR A 22 -12.31 13.35 0.66
N PHE A 23 -11.97 14.29 -0.22
CA PHE A 23 -10.82 15.18 -0.04
C PHE A 23 -11.08 16.31 0.97
N ILE A 24 -12.35 16.60 1.30
CA ILE A 24 -12.71 17.55 2.37
C ILE A 24 -12.49 16.92 3.75
N ALA A 25 -12.78 15.63 3.89
CA ALA A 25 -12.59 14.88 5.14
C ALA A 25 -11.14 14.37 5.31
N ALA A 26 -10.34 14.38 4.25
CA ALA A 26 -8.95 13.96 4.29
C ALA A 26 -8.10 14.95 5.11
N LYS A 27 -7.16 14.43 5.90
CA LYS A 27 -6.16 15.25 6.61
C LYS A 27 -4.89 15.50 5.78
N PHE A 28 -4.83 14.98 4.55
CA PHE A 28 -3.69 15.09 3.65
C PHE A 28 -4.03 15.97 2.44
N ASP A 29 -3.03 16.66 1.89
CA ASP A 29 -3.21 17.60 0.78
C ASP A 29 -3.22 16.92 -0.60
N GLY A 30 -2.57 15.76 -0.71
CA GLY A 30 -2.43 15.05 -1.98
C GLY A 30 -1.96 13.61 -1.82
N ILE A 31 -1.65 12.98 -2.96
CA ILE A 31 -1.26 11.58 -3.04
C ILE A 31 0.03 11.48 -3.85
N LEU A 32 1.00 10.74 -3.32
CA LEU A 32 2.20 10.31 -4.04
C LEU A 32 2.07 8.82 -4.38
N GLY A 33 1.80 8.51 -5.65
CA GLY A 33 1.66 7.14 -6.11
C GLY A 33 3.02 6.41 -6.18
N MET A 34 3.09 5.22 -5.60
CA MET A 34 4.30 4.37 -5.58
C MET A 34 4.10 3.00 -6.26
N ALA A 35 3.07 2.87 -7.10
CA ALA A 35 2.83 1.67 -7.90
C ALA A 35 3.62 1.71 -9.22
N TYR A 36 3.55 0.62 -10.00
CA TYR A 36 4.23 0.54 -11.29
C TYR A 36 3.69 1.57 -12.31
N PRO A 37 4.52 2.06 -13.25
CA PRO A 37 4.12 3.07 -14.25
C PRO A 37 2.91 2.68 -15.10
N ARG A 38 2.60 1.39 -15.22
CA ARG A 38 1.53 0.85 -16.08
C ARG A 38 0.13 1.41 -15.78
N ILE A 39 -0.11 1.85 -14.54
CA ILE A 39 -1.39 2.44 -14.12
C ILE A 39 -1.29 3.96 -13.90
N SER A 40 -0.16 4.56 -14.29
CA SER A 40 0.00 6.01 -14.26
C SER A 40 -0.88 6.64 -15.33
N VAL A 41 -1.72 7.58 -14.92
CA VAL A 41 -2.52 8.39 -15.85
C VAL A 41 -1.57 9.19 -16.74
N ASP A 42 -1.88 9.29 -18.03
CA ASP A 42 -1.06 9.94 -19.06
C ASP A 42 0.36 9.38 -19.22
N GLY A 43 0.64 8.20 -18.63
CA GLY A 43 1.96 7.56 -18.74
C GLY A 43 3.09 8.32 -18.03
N VAL A 44 2.76 9.17 -17.06
CA VAL A 44 3.75 9.96 -16.31
C VAL A 44 4.64 9.03 -15.47
N ALA A 45 5.95 9.24 -15.51
CA ALA A 45 6.89 8.48 -14.68
C ALA A 45 6.61 8.73 -13.19
N PRO A 46 6.34 7.69 -12.38
CA PRO A 46 6.16 7.83 -10.94
C PRO A 46 7.43 8.35 -10.24
N VAL A 47 7.25 8.91 -9.04
CA VAL A 47 8.36 9.51 -8.28
C VAL A 47 9.46 8.50 -7.99
N PHE A 48 9.09 7.29 -7.55
CA PHE A 48 10.08 6.29 -7.20
C PHE A 48 10.85 5.78 -8.43
N ASP A 49 10.21 5.65 -9.60
CA ASP A 49 10.90 5.35 -10.86
C ASP A 49 11.95 6.42 -11.20
N ASN A 50 11.63 7.69 -11.00
CA ASN A 50 12.59 8.77 -11.21
C ASN A 50 13.73 8.74 -10.19
N ILE A 51 13.46 8.48 -8.91
CA ILE A 51 14.47 8.27 -7.86
C ILE A 51 15.45 7.16 -8.26
N MET A 52 14.92 6.01 -8.71
CA MET A 52 15.73 4.87 -9.15
C MET A 52 16.55 5.23 -10.40
N SER A 53 15.95 5.86 -11.40
CA SER A 53 16.63 6.24 -12.65
C SER A 53 17.76 7.25 -12.42
N GLN A 54 17.58 8.16 -11.46
CA GLN A 54 18.55 9.18 -11.06
C GLN A 54 19.56 8.66 -10.03
N LYS A 55 19.47 7.37 -9.65
CA LYS A 55 20.36 6.69 -8.69
C LYS A 55 20.47 7.43 -7.36
N LYS A 56 19.34 7.93 -6.84
CA LYS A 56 19.27 8.71 -5.59
C LYS A 56 19.16 7.83 -4.34
N VAL A 57 19.05 6.51 -4.49
CA VAL A 57 18.99 5.51 -3.42
C VAL A 57 19.99 4.39 -3.68
N GLU A 58 20.50 3.78 -2.62
CA GLU A 58 21.44 2.66 -2.73
C GLU A 58 20.79 1.38 -3.26
N LYS A 59 19.54 1.14 -2.85
CA LYS A 59 18.75 -0.02 -3.27
C LYS A 59 17.42 0.44 -3.85
N ASN A 60 16.97 -0.20 -4.93
CA ASN A 60 15.68 0.06 -5.56
C ASN A 60 14.51 -0.57 -4.78
N VAL A 61 14.42 -0.26 -3.49
CA VAL A 61 13.38 -0.73 -2.57
C VAL A 61 12.90 0.43 -1.72
N PHE A 62 11.68 0.33 -1.21
CA PHE A 62 11.17 1.19 -0.14
C PHE A 62 10.37 0.33 0.83
N SER A 63 10.23 0.81 2.06
CA SER A 63 9.54 0.08 3.12
C SER A 63 8.68 1.00 3.96
N PHE A 64 7.59 0.43 4.48
CA PHE A 64 6.68 1.12 5.39
C PHE A 64 6.69 0.46 6.77
N TYR A 65 6.78 1.29 7.80
CA TYR A 65 6.29 1.00 9.14
C TYR A 65 5.06 1.87 9.40
N LEU A 66 3.96 1.27 9.85
CA LEU A 66 2.72 1.98 10.19
C LEU A 66 2.36 1.68 11.63
N ASN A 67 2.42 2.68 12.50
CA ASN A 67 2.06 2.52 13.89
C ASN A 67 0.53 2.38 14.02
N ARG A 68 0.09 1.32 14.70
CA ARG A 68 -1.34 1.02 14.93
C ARG A 68 -1.84 1.58 16.25
N ASN A 69 -0.95 2.05 17.12
CA ASN A 69 -1.31 2.74 18.35
C ASN A 69 -1.44 4.25 18.07
N PRO A 70 -2.67 4.82 18.12
CA PRO A 70 -2.90 6.23 17.83
C PRO A 70 -2.33 7.18 18.89
N ASP A 71 -1.94 6.67 20.07
CA ASP A 71 -1.46 7.47 21.19
C ASP A 71 0.07 7.59 21.24
N THR A 72 0.78 6.99 20.28
CA THR A 72 2.26 6.98 20.26
C THR A 72 2.83 7.53 18.96
N GLU A 73 3.98 8.21 19.08
CA GLU A 73 4.74 8.76 17.95
C GLU A 73 6.06 8.01 17.71
N PRO A 74 6.56 7.93 16.46
CA PRO A 74 5.92 8.45 15.24
C PRO A 74 4.71 7.60 14.80
N GLY A 75 3.75 8.22 14.11
CA GLY A 75 2.62 7.52 13.49
C GLY A 75 3.02 6.49 12.41
N GLY A 76 4.22 6.59 11.87
CA GLY A 76 4.79 5.65 10.89
C GLY A 76 6.10 6.15 10.32
N GLU A 77 6.71 5.35 9.44
CA GLU A 77 7.91 5.69 8.69
C GLU A 77 7.84 5.11 7.28
N LEU A 78 8.19 5.92 6.28
CA LEU A 78 8.53 5.48 4.94
C LEU A 78 10.04 5.64 4.78
N LEU A 79 10.72 4.54 4.49
CA LEU A 79 12.15 4.55 4.16
C LEU A 79 12.33 4.26 2.68
N LEU A 80 13.03 5.15 1.98
CA LEU A 80 13.41 4.99 0.57
C LEU A 80 14.85 4.48 0.53
N GLY A 81 15.11 3.39 -0.19
CA GLY A 81 16.47 2.85 -0.33
C GLY A 81 16.84 1.71 0.61
N GLY A 82 15.94 1.28 1.50
CA GLY A 82 16.26 0.24 2.48
C GLY A 82 15.09 -0.19 3.34
N THR A 83 15.43 -0.74 4.51
CA THR A 83 14.52 -1.15 5.59
C THR A 83 15.13 -0.73 6.92
N ASP A 84 14.33 -0.31 7.90
CA ASP A 84 14.82 -0.01 9.26
C ASP A 84 14.60 -1.22 10.20
N PRO A 85 15.67 -1.91 10.66
CA PRO A 85 15.60 -3.06 11.58
C PRO A 85 14.93 -2.75 12.92
N LYS A 86 14.76 -1.49 13.29
CA LYS A 86 14.03 -1.08 14.50
C LYS A 86 12.56 -1.51 14.48
N TYR A 87 11.93 -1.58 13.30
CA TYR A 87 10.49 -1.73 13.16
C TYR A 87 10.01 -3.14 12.79
N TYR A 88 10.91 -4.12 12.72
CA TYR A 88 10.55 -5.51 12.46
C TYR A 88 11.45 -6.48 13.23
N THR A 89 10.99 -7.73 13.34
CA THR A 89 11.76 -8.83 13.93
C THR A 89 11.76 -10.01 12.96
N GLY A 90 12.82 -10.82 13.00
CA GLY A 90 12.99 -11.93 12.06
C GLY A 90 13.32 -11.46 10.64
N ASP A 91 13.19 -12.41 9.69
CA ASP A 91 13.52 -12.20 8.28
C ASP A 91 12.26 -11.95 7.43
N PHE A 92 12.45 -11.25 6.30
CA PHE A 92 11.38 -11.05 5.33
C PHE A 92 11.08 -12.32 4.53
N ASN A 93 9.79 -12.58 4.32
CA ASN A 93 9.31 -13.57 3.36
C ASN A 93 8.91 -12.83 2.08
N TYR A 94 9.58 -13.16 0.98
CA TYR A 94 9.33 -12.53 -0.32
C TYR A 94 8.44 -13.39 -1.20
N VAL A 95 7.52 -12.75 -1.90
CA VAL A 95 6.69 -13.34 -2.93
C VAL A 95 6.85 -12.55 -4.23
N ASN A 96 6.69 -13.23 -5.36
CA ASN A 96 6.84 -12.58 -6.67
C ASN A 96 5.60 -11.75 -7.01
N ILE A 97 5.84 -10.63 -7.71
CA ILE A 97 4.77 -9.82 -8.30
C ILE A 97 4.16 -10.58 -9.47
N THR A 98 2.85 -10.80 -9.43
CA THR A 98 2.11 -11.53 -10.49
C THR A 98 1.77 -10.63 -11.68
N ARG A 99 1.56 -9.32 -11.43
CA ARG A 99 1.25 -8.32 -12.46
C ARG A 99 1.82 -6.96 -12.10
N GLN A 100 2.76 -6.48 -12.89
CA GLN A 100 3.38 -5.14 -12.77
C GLN A 100 2.42 -4.02 -13.18
N ALA A 101 1.42 -3.80 -12.34
CA ALA A 101 0.48 -2.69 -12.41
C ALA A 101 0.32 -2.12 -11.01
N TYR A 102 -0.17 -2.94 -10.10
CA TYR A 102 -0.13 -2.70 -8.65
C TYR A 102 1.03 -3.49 -8.04
N TRP A 103 1.24 -3.34 -6.73
CA TRP A 103 1.98 -4.31 -5.92
C TRP A 103 1.13 -5.58 -5.72
N GLN A 104 0.86 -6.26 -6.84
CA GLN A 104 -0.04 -7.41 -6.92
C GLN A 104 0.72 -8.71 -6.65
N ILE A 105 0.17 -9.53 -5.77
CA ILE A 105 0.71 -10.83 -5.35
C ILE A 105 -0.35 -11.92 -5.48
N HIS A 106 0.12 -13.16 -5.62
CA HIS A 106 -0.74 -14.34 -5.46
C HIS A 106 -0.95 -14.64 -3.98
N MET A 107 -2.17 -14.99 -3.60
CA MET A 107 -2.52 -15.48 -2.26
C MET A 107 -3.14 -16.87 -2.41
N ASP A 108 -2.57 -17.87 -1.74
CA ASP A 108 -3.02 -19.27 -1.87
C ASP A 108 -4.40 -19.51 -1.25
N GLY A 109 -4.74 -18.75 -0.22
CA GLY A 109 -6.00 -18.82 0.48
C GLY A 109 -6.00 -18.01 1.78
N MET A 110 -7.17 -17.88 2.39
CA MET A 110 -7.36 -17.15 3.64
C MET A 110 -8.18 -18.00 4.61
N ALA A 111 -7.66 -18.22 5.82
CA ALA A 111 -8.37 -18.93 6.88
C ALA A 111 -8.95 -17.93 7.89
N VAL A 112 -10.18 -18.16 8.32
CA VAL A 112 -10.85 -17.42 9.41
C VAL A 112 -11.16 -18.41 10.53
N GLY A 113 -10.29 -18.41 11.55
CA GLY A 113 -10.30 -19.43 12.60
C GLY A 113 -10.05 -20.83 12.02
N THR A 114 -10.77 -21.83 12.53
CA THR A 114 -10.75 -23.21 12.02
C THR A 114 -11.98 -23.56 11.18
N GLN A 115 -12.97 -22.67 11.14
CA GLN A 115 -14.31 -22.95 10.62
C GLN A 115 -14.55 -22.48 9.18
N LEU A 116 -13.74 -21.56 8.65
CA LEU A 116 -13.97 -20.96 7.35
C LEU A 116 -12.66 -20.78 6.59
N SER A 117 -12.67 -21.21 5.33
CA SER A 117 -11.61 -20.94 4.36
C SER A 117 -12.20 -20.18 3.19
N LEU A 118 -11.50 -19.14 2.78
CA LEU A 118 -11.81 -18.19 1.71
C LEU A 118 -10.66 -18.21 0.71
N CYS A 119 -10.88 -17.75 -0.52
CA CYS A 119 -9.85 -17.78 -1.57
C CYS A 119 -9.19 -19.19 -1.75
N THR A 120 -9.94 -20.28 -1.57
CA THR A 120 -9.37 -21.65 -1.46
C THR A 120 -8.71 -22.21 -2.71
N SER A 121 -8.97 -21.60 -3.87
CA SER A 121 -8.35 -21.97 -5.16
C SER A 121 -7.19 -21.04 -5.53
N GLY A 122 -6.70 -20.24 -4.57
CA GLY A 122 -5.87 -19.09 -4.84
C GLY A 122 -6.65 -17.90 -5.41
N CYS A 123 -6.13 -16.70 -5.16
CA CYS A 123 -6.65 -15.44 -5.67
C CYS A 123 -5.54 -14.39 -5.73
N GLU A 124 -5.87 -13.23 -6.30
CA GLU A 124 -4.93 -12.11 -6.39
C GLU A 124 -5.22 -11.07 -5.30
N ALA A 125 -4.15 -10.56 -4.70
CA ALA A 125 -4.20 -9.51 -3.69
C ALA A 125 -3.28 -8.34 -4.09
N ILE A 126 -3.55 -7.16 -3.53
CA ILE A 126 -2.70 -5.98 -3.70
C ILE A 126 -2.26 -5.50 -2.32
N VAL A 127 -0.97 -5.23 -2.16
CA VAL A 127 -0.43 -4.57 -0.97
C VAL A 127 -0.52 -3.06 -1.19
N ASP A 128 -1.53 -2.42 -0.58
CA ASP A 128 -1.87 -1.01 -0.81
C ASP A 128 -1.85 -0.20 0.51
N SER A 129 -0.85 0.68 0.65
CA SER A 129 -0.75 1.59 1.81
C SER A 129 -1.79 2.72 1.79
N GLY A 130 -2.48 2.94 0.67
CA GLY A 130 -3.51 3.96 0.50
C GLY A 130 -4.90 3.56 0.99
N THR A 131 -5.12 2.27 1.29
CA THR A 131 -6.41 1.74 1.75
C THR A 131 -6.36 1.42 3.24
N SER A 132 -7.28 1.98 4.03
CA SER A 132 -7.26 1.81 5.50
C SER A 132 -7.73 0.43 5.99
N LEU A 133 -8.61 -0.24 5.23
CA LEU A 133 -9.25 -1.51 5.61
C LEU A 133 -8.81 -2.64 4.69
N ILE A 134 -8.94 -3.87 5.18
CA ILE A 134 -8.84 -5.06 4.33
C ILE A 134 -10.14 -5.15 3.51
N THR A 135 -10.00 -5.22 2.20
CA THR A 135 -11.13 -5.33 1.26
C THR A 135 -11.05 -6.62 0.46
N GLY A 136 -12.19 -7.08 -0.05
CA GLY A 136 -12.28 -8.31 -0.82
C GLY A 136 -13.66 -8.49 -1.45
N PRO A 137 -13.89 -9.60 -2.19
CA PRO A 137 -15.17 -9.90 -2.81
C PRO A 137 -16.32 -9.87 -1.81
N SER A 138 -17.42 -9.18 -2.13
CA SER A 138 -18.50 -8.91 -1.18
C SER A 138 -19.11 -10.19 -0.57
N ALA A 139 -19.15 -11.28 -1.33
CA ALA A 139 -19.64 -12.57 -0.84
C ALA A 139 -18.71 -13.17 0.23
N GLU A 140 -17.39 -13.14 0.00
CA GLU A 140 -16.39 -13.66 0.93
C GLU A 140 -16.30 -12.79 2.19
N VAL A 141 -16.31 -11.46 2.04
CA VAL A 141 -16.33 -10.53 3.18
C VAL A 141 -17.58 -10.75 4.02
N ARG A 142 -18.76 -10.95 3.41
CA ARG A 142 -19.99 -11.25 4.16
C ARG A 142 -19.89 -12.56 4.95
N SER A 143 -19.31 -13.60 4.36
CA SER A 143 -19.06 -14.87 5.05
C SER A 143 -18.09 -14.70 6.22
N LEU A 144 -17.02 -13.92 6.04
CA LEU A 144 -16.08 -13.56 7.10
C LEU A 144 -16.79 -12.83 8.25
N GLN A 145 -17.55 -11.76 7.95
CA GLN A 145 -18.26 -10.97 8.95
C GLN A 145 -19.21 -11.83 9.78
N LYS A 146 -19.94 -12.74 9.12
CA LYS A 146 -20.81 -13.71 9.80
C LYS A 146 -20.02 -14.66 10.70
N ALA A 147 -18.86 -15.16 10.25
CA ALA A 147 -18.02 -16.08 11.01
C ALA A 147 -17.41 -15.46 12.27
N ILE A 148 -17.17 -14.14 12.26
CA ILE A 148 -16.67 -13.39 13.43
C ILE A 148 -17.78 -12.74 14.27
N GLY A 149 -19.05 -12.93 13.92
CA GLY A 149 -20.20 -12.38 14.64
C GLY A 149 -20.41 -10.88 14.46
N ALA A 150 -19.84 -10.27 13.42
CA ALA A 150 -20.04 -8.86 13.12
C ALA A 150 -21.41 -8.61 12.48
N THR A 151 -22.03 -7.50 12.85
CA THR A 151 -23.27 -6.99 12.25
C THR A 151 -22.97 -5.74 11.45
N PRO A 152 -23.62 -5.53 10.29
CA PRO A 152 -23.44 -4.30 9.53
C PRO A 152 -23.86 -3.11 10.40
N LEU A 153 -23.01 -2.09 10.40
CA LEU A 153 -23.38 -0.77 10.87
C LEU A 153 -24.22 -0.17 9.74
N ILE A 154 -25.54 -0.12 9.95
CA ILE A 154 -26.62 0.21 8.99
C ILE A 154 -27.22 -1.03 8.31
#